data_AF-A0A6N6RZK3-F1
#
_entry.id   AF-A0A6N6RZK3-F1
#
_cell.length_a   1.000
_cell.length_b   1.000
_cell.length_c   1.000
_cell.angle_alpha   90.00
_cell.angle_beta   90.00
_cell.angle_gamma   90.00
#
_symmetry.space_group_name_H-M   'P 1'
#
loop_
_entity.id
_entity.type
_entity.pdbx_description
1 polymer ?
#
loop_
_entity_poly.entity_id
_entity_poly.type
_entity_poly.pdbx_seq_one_letter_code
_entity_poly.pdbx_strand_id
1 'polypeptide(L)'
;MASTVKDYYKILGVSKNATKEEIKKAYRGLARKYHPDLNPDNKDAEEKFKEVQEAHEVLSDEEKRKTYDMFGSAEFRPGGRTTW
;
A
#
# COMPACT_ATOMS: atom_id res chain seq x y z
N MET A 1 12.49 -14.47 10.07
CA MET A 1 12.57 -14.06 8.66
C MET A 1 11.41 -13.13 8.39
N ALA A 2 11.67 -11.82 8.35
CA ALA A 2 10.61 -10.83 8.16
C ALA A 2 10.25 -10.79 6.69
N SER A 3 9.06 -11.25 6.36
CA SER A 3 8.48 -11.22 5.02
C SER A 3 8.63 -9.80 4.47
N THR A 4 9.51 -9.60 3.49
CA THR A 4 9.73 -8.34 2.74
C THR A 4 8.57 -8.10 1.78
N VAL A 5 7.38 -8.17 2.33
CA VAL A 5 6.09 -8.15 1.69
C VAL A 5 5.46 -6.90 2.26
N LYS A 6 5.42 -5.83 1.46
CA LYS A 6 4.78 -4.59 1.88
C LYS A 6 3.31 -4.88 2.17
N ASP A 7 2.95 -5.01 3.45
CA ASP A 7 1.58 -5.19 3.90
C ASP A 7 0.83 -3.86 3.71
N TYR A 8 0.26 -3.63 2.53
CA TYR A 8 -0.48 -2.40 2.21
C TYR A 8 -1.61 -2.11 3.21
N TYR A 9 -2.22 -3.17 3.75
CA TYR A 9 -3.22 -3.09 4.81
C TYR A 9 -2.63 -2.50 6.11
N LYS A 10 -1.41 -2.89 6.50
CA LYS A 10 -0.73 -2.33 7.68
C LYS A 10 -0.27 -0.89 7.45
N ILE A 11 0.19 -0.57 6.24
CA ILE A 11 0.61 0.79 5.87
C ILE A 11 -0.55 1.76 6.01
N LEU A 12 -1.73 1.38 5.51
CA LEU A 12 -2.95 2.17 5.68
C LEU A 12 -3.57 2.05 7.09
N GLY A 13 -3.10 1.11 7.93
CA GLY A 13 -3.67 0.84 9.25
C GLY A 13 -5.08 0.28 9.19
N VAL A 14 -5.43 -0.43 8.11
CA VAL A 14 -6.76 -0.99 7.88
C VAL A 14 -6.72 -2.52 7.93
N SER A 15 -7.87 -3.13 8.19
CA SER A 15 -7.98 -4.60 8.15
C SER A 15 -7.88 -5.12 6.72
N LYS A 16 -7.43 -6.37 6.55
CA LYS A 16 -7.49 -7.08 5.25
C LYS A 16 -8.92 -7.25 4.70
N ASN A 17 -9.92 -7.12 5.57
CA ASN A 17 -11.34 -7.12 5.22
C ASN A 17 -11.91 -5.71 5.02
N ALA A 18 -11.06 -4.67 5.07
CA ALA A 18 -11.53 -3.30 4.93
C ALA A 18 -12.18 -3.07 3.57
N THR A 19 -13.27 -2.31 3.61
CA THR A 19 -14.00 -1.88 2.41
C THR A 19 -13.21 -0.78 1.68
N LYS A 20 -13.52 -0.56 0.40
CA LYS A 20 -12.94 0.54 -0.40
C LYS A 20 -13.13 1.89 0.28
N GLU A 21 -14.26 2.09 0.97
CA GLU A 21 -14.57 3.31 1.70
C GLU A 21 -13.64 3.51 2.89
N GLU A 22 -13.37 2.46 3.66
CA GLU A 22 -12.42 2.48 4.78
C GLU A 22 -10.99 2.75 4.32
N ILE A 23 -10.55 2.08 3.24
CA ILE A 23 -9.25 2.30 2.60
C ILE A 23 -9.10 3.77 2.17
N LYS A 24 -10.11 4.32 1.49
CA LYS A 24 -10.12 5.72 1.06
C LYS A 24 -10.14 6.70 2.24
N LYS A 25 -10.86 6.39 3.31
CA LYS A 25 -10.92 7.21 4.53
C LYS A 25 -9.58 7.21 5.27
N ALA A 26 -8.95 6.04 5.41
CA ALA A 26 -7.63 5.91 6.00
C ALA A 26 -6.56 6.64 5.18
N TYR A 27 -6.56 6.45 3.85
CA TYR A 27 -5.70 7.18 2.92
C TYR A 27 -5.84 8.69 3.10
N ARG A 28 -7.06 9.24 3.11
CA ARG A 28 -7.29 10.68 3.31
C ARG A 28 -6.76 11.19 4.65
N GLY A 29 -6.87 10.40 5.71
CA GLY A 29 -6.33 10.76 7.03
C GLY A 29 -4.81 10.80 7.05
N LEU A 30 -4.17 9.76 6.51
CA LEU A 30 -2.71 9.64 6.45
C LEU A 30 -2.09 10.62 5.45
N ALA A 31 -2.72 10.83 4.29
CA ALA A 31 -2.29 11.80 3.29
C ALA A 31 -2.27 13.22 3.82
N ARG A 32 -3.25 13.61 4.67
CA ARG A 32 -3.21 14.90 5.37
C ARG A 32 -2.13 14.93 6.44
N LYS A 33 -1.97 13.83 7.20
CA LYS A 33 -0.95 13.74 8.26
C LYS A 33 0.48 13.85 7.72
N TYR A 34 0.75 13.24 6.56
CA TYR A 34 2.06 13.22 5.91
C TYR A 34 2.15 14.16 4.71
N HIS A 35 1.20 15.09 4.56
CA HIS A 35 1.19 16.01 3.41
C HIS A 35 2.46 16.86 3.39
N PRO A 36 3.10 17.10 2.23
CA PRO A 36 4.30 17.93 2.14
C PRO A 36 4.06 19.39 2.57
N ASP A 37 2.84 19.89 2.39
CA ASP A 37 2.43 21.23 2.87
C ASP A 37 2.43 21.36 4.41
N LEU A 38 2.10 20.26 5.11
CA LEU A 38 2.08 20.22 6.59
C LEU A 38 3.42 19.75 7.18
N ASN A 39 4.25 19.09 6.37
CA ASN A 39 5.56 18.59 6.76
C ASN A 39 6.63 18.99 5.73
N PRO A 40 6.86 20.30 5.51
CA PRO A 40 7.96 20.74 4.68
C PRO A 40 9.27 20.22 5.30
N ASP A 41 10.14 19.61 4.47
CA ASP A 41 11.43 19.00 4.84
C ASP A 41 11.42 17.67 5.63
N ASN A 42 10.27 17.02 5.79
CA ASN A 42 10.22 15.71 6.45
C ASN A 42 10.32 14.54 5.45
N LYS A 43 11.53 13.99 5.28
CA LYS A 43 11.78 12.84 4.41
C LYS A 43 11.01 11.59 4.83
N ASP A 44 10.88 11.33 6.13
CA ASP A 44 10.06 10.23 6.64
C ASP A 44 8.58 10.39 6.28
N ALA A 45 8.06 11.62 6.28
CA ALA A 45 6.69 11.89 5.85
C ALA A 45 6.52 11.64 4.35
N GLU A 46 7.50 12.03 3.53
CA GLU A 46 7.50 11.74 2.09
C GLU A 46 7.50 10.23 1.80
N GLU A 47 8.36 9.46 2.48
CA GLU A 47 8.41 8.00 2.33
C GLU A 47 7.08 7.36 2.74
N LYS A 48 6.53 7.74 3.90
CA LYS A 48 5.22 7.23 4.34
C LYS A 48 4.09 7.65 3.41
N PHE A 49 4.14 8.85 2.85
CA PHE A 49 3.16 9.32 1.89
C PHE A 49 3.18 8.46 0.62
N LYS A 50 4.38 8.17 0.09
CA LYS A 50 4.56 7.25 -1.06
C LYS A 50 4.02 5.86 -0.76
N GLU A 51 4.34 5.29 0.40
CA GLU A 51 3.83 3.98 0.81
C GLU A 51 2.30 3.96 0.92
N VAL A 52 1.71 4.99 1.52
CA VAL A 52 0.25 5.15 1.66
C VAL A 52 -0.43 5.31 0.30
N GLN A 53 0.21 6.00 -0.63
CA GLN A 53 -0.30 6.17 -1.98
C GLN A 53 -0.26 4.85 -2.76
N GLU A 54 0.86 4.14 -2.74
CA GLU A 54 1.03 2.81 -3.35
C GLU A 54 0.01 1.82 -2.79
N ALA A 55 -0.17 1.80 -1.47
CA ALA A 55 -1.16 0.96 -0.80
C ALA A 55 -2.59 1.26 -1.26
N HIS A 56 -2.95 2.54 -1.37
CA HIS A 56 -4.28 2.93 -1.85
C HIS A 56 -4.48 2.56 -3.33
N GLU A 57 -3.48 2.71 -4.20
CA GLU A 57 -3.61 2.34 -5.61
C GLU A 57 -3.83 0.84 -5.82
N VAL A 58 -3.19 0.00 -5.00
CA VAL A 58 -3.37 -1.46 -5.07
C VAL A 58 -4.68 -1.89 -4.41
N LEU A 59 -5.02 -1.34 -3.24
CA LEU A 59 -6.18 -1.79 -2.45
C LEU A 59 -7.51 -1.15 -2.87
N SER A 60 -7.49 0.03 -3.49
CA SER A 60 -8.71 0.69 -3.98
C SER A 60 -9.27 0.04 -5.26
N ASP A 61 -8.40 -0.61 -6.03
CA ASP A 61 -8.76 -1.36 -7.23
C ASP A 61 -9.00 -2.83 -6.85
N GLU A 62 -10.19 -3.33 -7.15
CA GLU A 62 -10.57 -4.70 -6.82
C GLU A 62 -9.76 -5.74 -7.61
N GLU A 63 -9.36 -5.42 -8.83
CA GLU A 63 -8.59 -6.31 -9.70
C GLU A 63 -7.13 -6.38 -9.24
N LYS A 64 -6.54 -5.22 -8.90
CA LYS A 64 -5.19 -5.16 -8.31
C LYS A 64 -5.14 -5.79 -6.92
N ARG A 65 -6.15 -5.55 -6.08
CA ARG A 65 -6.27 -6.17 -4.76
C ARG A 65 -6.41 -7.69 -4.88
N LYS A 66 -7.27 -8.19 -5.78
CA LYS A 66 -7.37 -9.61 -6.06
C LYS A 66 -6.05 -10.18 -6.55
N THR A 67 -5.34 -9.49 -7.43
CA THR A 67 -4.02 -9.92 -7.92
C THR A 67 -3.00 -9.96 -6.77
N TYR A 68 -2.98 -8.95 -5.92
CA TYR A 68 -2.11 -8.90 -4.75
C TYR A 68 -2.43 -10.02 -3.74
N ASP A 69 -3.71 -10.28 -3.50
CA ASP A 69 -4.19 -11.33 -2.59
C ASP A 69 -4.01 -12.74 -3.19
N MET A 70 -4.15 -12.92 -4.52
CA MET A 70 -3.98 -14.21 -5.22
C MET A 70 -2.53 -14.61 -5.38
N PHE A 71 -1.69 -13.69 -5.86
CA PHE A 71 -0.29 -14.00 -6.15
C PHE A 71 0.57 -13.94 -4.89
N GLY A 72 0.10 -13.24 -3.85
CA GLY A 72 0.90 -12.93 -2.69
C GLY A 72 2.11 -12.07 -3.08
N SER A 73 2.37 -11.03 -2.31
CA SER A 73 3.62 -10.88 -1.58
C SER A 73 4.97 -11.35 -2.20
N ALA A 74 5.08 -12.60 -2.67
CA ALA A 74 6.29 -13.26 -3.17
C ALA A 74 6.42 -13.24 -4.72
N GLU A 75 5.33 -13.09 -5.47
CA GLU A 75 5.33 -13.37 -6.92
C GLU A 75 5.03 -12.14 -7.81
N PHE A 76 4.64 -10.98 -7.25
CA PHE A 76 4.48 -9.75 -8.04
C PHE A 76 5.84 -9.06 -8.31
N ARG A 77 6.73 -9.77 -9.01
CA ARG A 77 7.77 -9.14 -9.82
C ARG A 77 7.31 -9.23 -11.27
N PRO A 78 7.09 -8.11 -11.99
CA PRO A 78 6.91 -8.17 -13.43
C PRO A 78 8.26 -8.61 -14.03
N GLY A 79 8.42 -9.93 -14.23
CA GLY A 79 9.60 -10.50 -14.90
C GLY A 79 10.30 -11.69 -14.23
N GLY A 80 9.65 -12.52 -13.42
CA GLY A 80 10.35 -13.61 -12.75
C GLY A 80 9.60 -14.92 -12.60
N ARG A 81 9.51 -15.73 -13.68
CA ARG A 81 9.72 -17.20 -13.65
C ARG A 81 9.37 -17.86 -15.00
N THR A 82 10.40 -18.36 -15.68
CA THR A 82 10.28 -19.62 -16.44
C THR A 82 11.60 -20.39 -16.26
N THR A 83 11.57 -21.44 -15.45
CA THR A 83 12.65 -22.39 -15.18
C THR A 83 12.43 -23.66 -15.99
N TRP A 84 13.26 -23.94 -16.99
CA TRP A 84 13.35 -25.23 -17.69
C TRP A 84 14.84 -25.52 -17.93
#